data_AF-A0A452ZEL1-F1
#
_entry.id   AF-A0A452ZEL1-F1
#
_cell.length_a   1.000
_cell.length_b   1.000
_cell.length_c   1.000
_cell.angle_alpha   90.00
_cell.angle_beta   90.00
_cell.angle_gamma   90.00
#
_symmetry.space_group_name_H-M   'P 1'
#
loop_
_entity.id
_entity.type
_entity.pdbx_description
1 polymer ?
#
loop_
_entity_poly.entity_id
_entity_poly.type
_entity_poly.pdbx_seq_one_letter_code
_entity_poly.pdbx_strand_id
1 'polypeptide(L)'
;MEGKHTEQANVKAKLSTMHLKVICCKLYISESQNAAVVDAISRIGQKDPEVGLLSKFEDEYYNRVRYTLVSYITSESSTGEAVFSPIRKVLLAMIEAAFSAINLEVHCGTHPRIGVVDDMSFHPLSQAATMEDAAQLAKLVASDIGNGLQGVLFDKILFYH
;
A
#
# COMPACT_ATOMS: atom_id res chain seq x y z
N MET A 1 6.97 46.14 -17.31
CA MET A 1 6.63 44.80 -17.85
C MET A 1 7.55 43.82 -17.15
N GLU A 2 7.07 42.97 -16.23
CA GLU A 2 7.79 41.78 -15.70
C GLU A 2 7.06 41.08 -14.52
N GLY A 3 5.99 41.67 -13.95
CA GLY A 3 5.28 41.06 -12.81
C GLY A 3 4.09 40.15 -13.12
N LYS A 4 3.45 40.25 -14.30
CA LYS A 4 2.19 39.52 -14.61
C LYS A 4 2.38 38.15 -15.28
N HIS A 5 3.53 37.91 -15.91
CA HIS A 5 3.80 36.63 -16.59
C HIS A 5 4.15 35.50 -15.61
N THR A 6 4.83 35.83 -14.50
CA THR A 6 5.29 34.87 -13.49
C THR A 6 4.13 34.33 -12.65
N GLU A 7 3.08 35.12 -12.43
CA GLU A 7 1.91 34.73 -11.64
C GLU A 7 0.96 33.80 -12.40
N GLN A 8 0.76 34.03 -13.71
CA GLN A 8 0.02 33.09 -14.58
C GLN A 8 0.78 31.79 -14.84
N ALA A 9 2.11 31.83 -14.93
CA ALA A 9 2.93 30.61 -15.00
C ALA A 9 2.81 29.78 -13.71
N ASN A 10 2.76 30.44 -12.55
CA ASN A 10 2.58 29.77 -11.26
C ASN A 10 1.14 29.26 -11.09
N VAL A 11 0.12 29.98 -11.55
CA VAL A 11 -1.27 29.49 -11.61
C VAL A 11 -1.41 28.32 -12.57
N LYS A 12 -0.71 28.27 -13.70
CA LYS A 12 -0.71 27.13 -14.64
C LYS A 12 0.05 25.91 -14.07
N ALA A 13 1.12 26.14 -13.31
CA ALA A 13 1.81 25.10 -12.53
C ALA A 13 0.94 24.58 -11.36
N LYS A 14 0.12 25.45 -10.75
CA LYS A 14 -0.88 25.11 -9.70
C LYS A 14 -2.18 24.52 -10.26
N LEU A 15 -2.58 24.88 -11.49
CA LEU A 15 -3.69 24.28 -12.25
C LEU A 15 -3.32 22.86 -12.72
N SER A 16 -2.02 22.65 -12.96
CA SER A 16 -1.37 21.36 -13.15
C SER A 16 -1.11 20.62 -11.83
N THR A 17 -1.98 20.81 -10.83
CA THR A 17 -2.27 19.74 -9.87
C THR A 17 -2.91 18.63 -10.70
N MET A 18 -2.05 17.87 -11.37
CA MET A 18 -2.39 16.89 -12.39
C MET A 18 -3.44 15.92 -11.83
N HIS A 19 -4.17 15.28 -12.75
CA HIS A 19 -4.98 14.09 -12.52
C HIS A 19 -4.12 12.95 -11.92
N LEU A 20 -3.61 13.14 -10.71
CA LEU A 20 -2.81 12.20 -9.97
C LEU A 20 -3.75 11.10 -9.51
N LYS A 21 -3.51 9.91 -10.04
CA LYS A 21 -4.21 8.71 -9.64
C LYS A 21 -3.71 8.29 -8.27
N VAL A 22 -4.48 8.56 -7.23
CA VAL A 22 -4.15 8.19 -5.86
C VAL A 22 -4.85 6.88 -5.52
N ILE A 23 -4.10 5.90 -5.01
CA ILE A 23 -4.60 4.61 -4.54
C ILE A 23 -4.25 4.42 -3.08
N CYS A 24 -5.19 3.84 -2.35
CA CYS A 24 -5.05 3.37 -0.98
C CYS A 24 -4.85 1.86 -0.95
N CYS A 25 -3.95 1.39 -0.10
CA CYS A 25 -3.81 -0.02 0.26
C CYS A 25 -4.16 -0.20 1.73
N LYS A 26 -5.06 -1.14 2.02
CA LYS A 26 -5.28 -1.68 3.36
C LYS A 26 -4.50 -2.99 3.47
N LEU A 27 -3.46 -3.00 4.30
CA LEU A 27 -2.63 -4.18 4.59
C LEU A 27 -2.98 -4.70 5.97
N TYR A 28 -3.31 -5.98 6.07
CA TYR A 28 -3.56 -6.65 7.33
C TYR A 28 -2.48 -7.67 7.66
N ILE A 29 -1.88 -7.54 8.85
CA ILE A 29 -0.84 -8.43 9.37
C ILE A 29 -1.34 -9.08 10.66
N SER A 30 -1.10 -10.38 10.78
CA SER A 30 -1.44 -11.24 11.93
C SER A 30 -0.45 -11.03 13.08
N GLU A 31 -0.41 -9.81 13.63
CA GLU A 31 0.34 -9.45 14.83
C GLU A 31 -0.13 -8.08 15.34
N SER A 32 -0.51 -8.00 16.62
CA SER A 32 -0.77 -6.74 17.33
C SER A 32 -0.28 -6.74 18.78
N GLN A 33 0.21 -7.87 19.30
CA GLN A 33 0.63 -8.01 20.70
C GLN A 33 2.13 -7.71 20.89
N ASN A 34 2.96 -8.06 19.91
CA ASN A 34 4.38 -7.73 19.91
C ASN A 34 4.61 -6.31 19.38
N ALA A 35 4.52 -5.33 20.30
CA ALA A 35 4.69 -3.91 19.98
C ALA A 35 6.00 -3.60 19.24
N ALA A 36 7.10 -4.30 19.55
CA ALA A 36 8.38 -4.08 18.88
C ALA A 36 8.34 -4.47 17.39
N VAL A 37 7.65 -5.56 17.07
CA VAL A 37 7.44 -6.02 15.68
C VAL A 37 6.50 -5.07 14.95
N VAL A 38 5.38 -4.69 15.57
CA VAL A 38 4.40 -3.75 15.00
C VAL A 38 5.07 -2.39 14.72
N ASP A 39 5.88 -1.87 15.64
CA ASP A 39 6.59 -0.60 15.48
C ASP A 39 7.66 -0.68 14.39
N ALA A 40 8.40 -1.78 14.32
CA ALA A 40 9.39 -1.99 13.26
C ALA A 40 8.75 -1.95 11.86
N ILE A 41 7.63 -2.65 11.69
CA ILE A 41 6.86 -2.67 10.44
C ILE A 41 6.28 -1.28 10.13
N SER A 42 5.72 -0.59 11.15
CA SER A 42 5.16 0.76 11.01
C SER A 42 6.20 1.75 10.49
N ARG A 43 7.44 1.69 11.00
CA ARG A 43 8.53 2.58 10.58
C ARG A 43 8.91 2.38 9.11
N ILE A 44 8.81 1.17 8.59
CA ILE A 44 9.03 0.90 7.15
C ILE A 44 7.95 1.61 6.33
N GLY A 45 6.68 1.50 6.76
CA GLY A 45 5.54 2.17 6.14
C GLY A 45 5.62 3.71 6.11
N GLN A 46 6.46 4.30 6.96
CA GLN A 46 6.67 5.74 7.09
C GLN A 46 7.99 6.24 6.46
N LYS A 47 8.82 5.33 5.93
CA LYS A 47 10.18 5.66 5.49
C LYS A 47 10.23 6.43 4.18
N ASP A 48 9.30 6.15 3.28
CA ASP A 48 9.26 6.72 1.93
C ASP A 48 8.37 7.98 1.92
N PRO A 49 8.90 9.17 1.55
CA PRO A 49 8.12 10.40 1.51
C PRO A 49 7.01 10.41 0.44
N GLU A 50 7.07 9.51 -0.54
CA GLU A 50 6.05 9.35 -1.59
C GLU A 50 4.88 8.46 -1.14
N VAL A 51 4.98 7.84 0.03
CA VAL A 51 3.95 6.95 0.61
C VAL A 51 3.46 7.48 1.96
N GLY A 52 2.16 7.75 2.05
CA GLY A 52 1.54 8.18 3.30
C GLY A 52 0.98 6.99 4.09
N LEU A 53 1.48 6.73 5.29
CA LEU A 53 0.78 5.87 6.26
C LEU A 53 -0.32 6.71 6.96
N LEU A 54 -1.56 6.56 6.50
CA LEU A 54 -2.70 7.35 7.00
C LEU A 54 -3.22 6.87 8.35
N SER A 55 -3.27 5.56 8.56
CA SER A 55 -3.71 5.00 9.83
C SER A 55 -3.09 3.64 10.12
N LYS A 56 -2.91 3.39 11.41
CA LYS A 56 -2.61 2.09 12.02
C LYS A 56 -3.76 1.77 12.97
N PHE A 57 -4.36 0.59 12.82
CA PHE A 57 -5.41 0.11 13.72
C PHE A 57 -4.98 -1.25 14.25
N GLU A 58 -4.73 -1.32 15.55
CA GLU A 58 -4.31 -2.53 16.26
C GLU A 58 -5.52 -3.13 16.96
N ASP A 59 -5.78 -4.40 16.70
CA ASP A 59 -6.83 -5.17 17.36
C ASP A 59 -6.18 -6.29 18.17
N GLU A 60 -6.11 -6.09 19.48
CA GLU A 60 -5.48 -7.04 20.41
C GLU A 60 -6.26 -8.36 20.49
N TYR A 61 -7.60 -8.29 20.42
CA TYR A 61 -8.47 -9.46 20.50
C TYR A 61 -8.37 -10.35 19.26
N TYR A 62 -8.21 -9.72 18.09
CA TYR A 62 -7.95 -10.40 16.82
C TYR A 62 -6.49 -10.76 16.61
N ASN A 63 -5.57 -10.23 17.44
CA ASN A 63 -4.13 -10.26 17.22
C ASN A 63 -3.76 -9.87 15.78
N ARG A 64 -4.28 -8.72 15.34
CA ARG A 64 -4.19 -8.27 13.95
C ARG A 64 -4.04 -6.77 13.89
N VAL A 65 -3.14 -6.29 13.04
CA VAL A 65 -2.97 -4.88 12.74
C VAL A 65 -3.38 -4.59 11.31
N ARG A 66 -4.08 -3.48 11.10
CA ARG A 66 -4.38 -2.91 9.79
C ARG A 66 -3.57 -1.64 9.58
N TYR A 67 -2.81 -1.60 8.50
CA TYR A 67 -2.19 -0.40 7.98
C TYR A 67 -2.97 0.13 6.79
N THR A 68 -3.24 1.43 6.77
CA THR A 68 -3.82 2.13 5.61
C THR A 68 -2.75 3.01 5.01
N LEU A 69 -2.21 2.61 3.86
CA LEU A 69 -1.19 3.34 3.13
C LEU A 69 -1.79 3.99 1.89
N VAL A 70 -1.28 5.15 1.49
CA VAL A 70 -1.68 5.84 0.26
C VAL A 70 -0.47 6.27 -0.55
N SER A 71 -0.61 6.23 -1.86
CA SER A 71 0.41 6.71 -2.80
C SER A 71 -0.26 7.06 -4.11
N TYR A 72 0.45 7.81 -4.96
CA TYR A 72 0.04 7.94 -6.34
C TYR A 72 0.55 6.76 -7.18
N ILE A 73 -0.08 6.58 -8.34
CA ILE A 73 0.42 5.78 -9.43
C ILE A 73 0.53 6.65 -10.69
N THR A 74 1.37 6.24 -11.63
CA THR A 74 1.37 6.79 -12.98
C THR A 74 1.17 5.67 -13.98
N SER A 75 0.22 5.84 -14.89
CA SER A 75 0.01 4.91 -16.01
C SER A 75 0.65 5.48 -17.27
N GLU A 76 1.18 4.63 -18.15
CA GLU A 76 1.56 5.08 -19.49
C GLU A 76 0.29 5.34 -20.32
N SER A 77 0.22 6.50 -20.98
CA SER A 77 -0.98 6.93 -21.71
C SER A 77 -1.30 6.07 -22.94
N SER A 78 -0.33 5.30 -23.43
CA SER A 78 -0.41 4.44 -24.61
C SER A 78 -0.94 3.04 -24.30
N THR A 79 -0.54 2.45 -23.16
CA THR A 79 -0.86 1.06 -22.79
C THR A 79 -1.87 0.96 -21.65
N GLY A 80 -2.03 2.02 -20.85
CA GLY A 80 -2.89 2.02 -19.67
C GLY A 80 -2.36 1.15 -18.53
N GLU A 81 -1.12 0.68 -18.60
CA GLU A 81 -0.48 -0.08 -17.53
C GLU A 81 0.17 0.85 -16.50
N ALA A 82 0.06 0.52 -15.21
CA ALA A 82 0.73 1.23 -14.13
C ALA A 82 2.27 1.04 -14.23
N VAL A 83 2.98 2.10 -14.60
CA VAL A 83 4.43 2.10 -14.82
C VAL A 83 5.19 2.40 -13.52
N PHE A 84 4.64 3.26 -12.67
CA PHE A 84 5.29 3.65 -11.42
C PHE A 84 4.32 3.69 -10.25
N SER A 85 4.74 3.13 -9.12
CA SER A 85 3.98 3.08 -7.88
C SER A 85 4.93 2.93 -6.69
N PRO A 86 5.23 4.02 -5.95
CA PRO A 86 6.12 4.00 -4.79
C PRO A 86 5.72 2.98 -3.71
N ILE A 87 4.41 2.83 -3.48
CA ILE A 87 3.85 1.95 -2.45
C ILE A 87 4.26 0.49 -2.61
N ARG A 88 4.60 0.02 -3.82
CA ARG A 88 5.00 -1.39 -4.07
C ARG A 88 6.22 -1.78 -3.24
N LYS A 89 7.26 -0.95 -3.26
CA LYS A 89 8.52 -1.21 -2.53
C LYS A 89 8.30 -1.17 -1.02
N VAL A 90 7.49 -0.21 -0.55
CA VAL A 90 7.15 -0.08 0.87
C VAL A 90 6.36 -1.29 1.35
N LEU A 91 5.33 -1.71 0.60
CA LEU A 91 4.55 -2.90 0.93
C LEU A 91 5.43 -4.14 0.96
N LEU A 92 6.26 -4.37 -0.05
CA LEU A 92 7.16 -5.53 -0.08
C LEU A 92 8.08 -5.56 1.14
N ALA A 93 8.71 -4.42 1.49
CA ALA A 93 9.58 -4.34 2.67
C ALA A 93 8.83 -4.55 4.00
N MET A 94 7.61 -4.03 4.13
CA MET A 94 6.76 -4.28 5.31
C MET A 94 6.43 -5.77 5.44
N ILE A 95 6.13 -6.41 4.32
CA ILE A 95 5.77 -7.83 4.25
C ILE A 95 6.98 -8.70 4.58
N GLU A 96 8.15 -8.44 3.99
CA GLU A 96 9.41 -9.11 4.30
C GLU A 96 9.75 -9.03 5.79
N ALA A 97 9.60 -7.84 6.39
CA ALA A 97 9.81 -7.64 7.83
C ALA A 97 8.81 -8.44 8.67
N ALA A 98 7.54 -8.48 8.27
CA ALA A 98 6.51 -9.25 8.94
C ALA A 98 6.81 -10.76 8.89
N PHE A 99 7.13 -11.30 7.71
CA PHE A 99 7.48 -12.72 7.54
C PHE A 99 8.72 -13.13 8.32
N SER A 100 9.69 -12.23 8.47
CA SER A 100 10.92 -12.50 9.21
C SER A 100 10.72 -12.47 10.74
N ALA A 101 9.71 -11.76 11.22
CA ALA A 101 9.53 -11.48 12.64
C ALA A 101 8.38 -12.25 13.30
N ILE A 102 7.39 -12.70 12.52
CA ILE A 102 6.15 -13.29 13.05
C ILE A 102 6.19 -14.81 12.87
N ASN A 103 6.06 -15.54 13.98
CA ASN A 103 5.88 -16.98 13.97
C ASN A 103 4.42 -17.36 14.19
N LEU A 104 3.77 -17.88 13.13
CA LEU A 104 2.37 -18.29 13.19
C LEU A 104 2.09 -19.53 14.04
N GLU A 105 3.10 -20.39 14.30
CA GLU A 105 2.92 -21.60 15.12
C GLU A 105 2.58 -21.27 16.57
N VAL A 106 3.06 -20.13 17.05
CA VAL A 106 2.81 -19.63 18.41
C VAL A 106 1.80 -18.48 18.44
N HIS A 107 1.31 -18.05 17.28
CA HIS A 107 0.36 -16.95 17.17
C HIS A 107 -1.01 -17.38 17.72
N CYS A 108 -1.59 -16.57 18.60
CA CYS A 108 -2.93 -16.75 19.12
C CYS A 108 -3.76 -15.47 18.91
N GLY A 109 -4.94 -15.62 18.30
CA GLY A 109 -5.88 -14.54 18.00
C GLY A 109 -7.21 -15.13 17.57
N THR A 110 -8.31 -14.42 17.80
CA THR A 110 -9.65 -14.94 17.52
C THR A 110 -10.09 -14.74 16.05
N HIS A 111 -9.31 -13.98 15.27
CA HIS A 111 -9.55 -13.82 13.84
C HIS A 111 -9.06 -15.06 13.07
N PRO A 112 -9.88 -15.62 12.15
CA PRO A 112 -9.38 -16.61 11.19
C PRO A 112 -8.30 -15.98 10.31
N ARG A 113 -7.15 -16.64 10.20
CA ARG A 113 -6.00 -16.18 9.40
C ARG A 113 -5.51 -17.26 8.46
N ILE A 114 -4.97 -16.85 7.33
CA ILE A 114 -4.41 -17.75 6.31
C ILE A 114 -2.88 -17.56 6.21
N GLY A 115 -2.33 -16.45 6.73
CA GLY A 115 -0.90 -16.20 6.73
C GLY A 115 -0.44 -15.09 7.67
N VAL A 116 0.84 -14.72 7.56
CA VAL A 116 1.41 -13.57 8.29
C VAL A 116 0.79 -12.28 7.78
N VAL A 117 0.58 -12.20 6.47
CA VAL A 117 -0.25 -11.20 5.81
C VAL A 117 -1.54 -11.88 5.38
N ASP A 118 -2.65 -11.44 5.95
CA ASP A 118 -3.95 -12.10 5.77
C ASP A 118 -4.76 -11.55 4.61
N ASP A 119 -4.73 -10.23 4.46
CA ASP A 119 -5.54 -9.53 3.47
C ASP A 119 -4.82 -8.28 3.02
N MET A 120 -4.97 -8.00 1.73
CA MET A 120 -4.50 -6.78 1.12
C MET A 120 -5.53 -6.33 0.10
N SER A 121 -6.01 -5.10 0.23
CA SER A 121 -6.99 -4.54 -0.69
C SER A 121 -6.61 -3.15 -1.14
N PHE A 122 -6.83 -2.88 -2.43
CA PHE A 122 -6.45 -1.64 -3.10
C PHE A 122 -7.71 -0.88 -3.53
N HIS A 123 -7.75 0.43 -3.26
CA HIS A 123 -8.92 1.27 -3.45
C HIS A 123 -8.53 2.58 -4.14
N PRO A 124 -9.14 2.96 -5.28
CA PRO A 124 -8.93 4.28 -5.85
C PRO A 124 -9.45 5.37 -4.89
N LEU A 125 -8.65 6.39 -4.64
CA LEU A 125 -9.01 7.52 -3.76
C LEU A 125 -9.29 8.82 -4.52
N SER A 126 -8.68 9.00 -5.69
CA SER A 126 -8.88 10.18 -6.53
C SER A 126 -9.90 9.88 -7.63
N GLN A 127 -10.63 10.90 -8.09
CA GLN A 127 -11.53 10.80 -9.26
C GLN A 127 -10.82 10.35 -10.54
N ALA A 128 -9.51 10.58 -10.65
CA ALA A 128 -8.69 10.15 -11.79
C ALA A 128 -8.33 8.66 -11.77
N ALA A 129 -8.42 7.99 -10.62
CA ALA A 129 -8.05 6.59 -10.44
C ALA A 129 -9.27 5.69 -10.60
N THR A 130 -9.12 4.59 -11.33
CA THR A 130 -10.20 3.63 -11.54
C THR A 130 -10.02 2.35 -10.72
N MET A 131 -11.01 1.46 -10.77
CA MET A 131 -10.89 0.13 -10.18
C MET A 131 -9.89 -0.74 -10.94
N GLU A 132 -9.77 -0.56 -12.26
CA GLU A 132 -8.78 -1.24 -13.09
C GLU A 132 -7.36 -0.85 -12.67
N ASP A 133 -7.12 0.43 -12.37
CA ASP A 133 -5.84 0.91 -11.84
C ASP A 133 -5.48 0.20 -10.52
N ALA A 134 -6.44 0.10 -9.60
CA ALA A 134 -6.26 -0.63 -8.34
C ALA A 134 -6.03 -2.13 -8.57
N ALA A 135 -6.73 -2.72 -9.54
CA ALA A 135 -6.57 -4.11 -9.92
C ALA A 135 -5.21 -4.42 -10.54
N GLN A 136 -4.69 -3.53 -11.37
CA GLN A 136 -3.35 -3.64 -11.93
C GLN A 136 -2.29 -3.53 -10.83
N LEU A 137 -2.38 -2.53 -9.96
CA LEU A 137 -1.43 -2.36 -8.86
C LEU A 137 -1.38 -3.60 -7.95
N ALA A 138 -2.56 -4.12 -7.59
CA ALA A 138 -2.67 -5.34 -6.81
C ALA A 138 -1.98 -6.55 -7.47
N LYS A 139 -2.17 -6.76 -8.78
CA LYS A 139 -1.50 -7.83 -9.54
C LYS A 139 0.02 -7.66 -9.54
N LEU A 140 0.50 -6.42 -9.71
CA LEU A 140 1.93 -6.11 -9.66
C LEU A 140 2.52 -6.39 -8.28
N VAL A 141 1.84 -5.97 -7.20
CA VAL A 141 2.27 -6.26 -5.82
C VAL A 141 2.26 -7.77 -5.55
N ALA A 142 1.22 -8.49 -6.00
CA ALA A 142 1.16 -9.95 -5.88
C ALA A 142 2.36 -10.62 -6.57
N SER A 143 2.70 -10.16 -7.78
CA SER A 143 3.84 -10.68 -8.53
C SER A 143 5.17 -10.35 -7.85
N ASP A 144 5.34 -9.13 -7.31
CA ASP A 144 6.54 -8.75 -6.56
C ASP A 144 6.75 -9.66 -5.36
N ILE A 145 5.68 -9.91 -4.61
CA ILE A 145 5.69 -10.79 -3.45
C ILE A 145 6.00 -12.23 -3.85
N GLY A 146 5.32 -12.79 -4.85
CA GLY A 146 5.55 -14.16 -5.30
C GLY A 146 6.97 -14.39 -5.83
N ASN A 147 7.59 -13.36 -6.42
CA ASN A 147 8.96 -13.42 -6.89
C ASN A 147 9.99 -13.22 -5.76
N GLY A 148 9.71 -12.34 -4.81
CA GLY A 148 10.63 -11.99 -3.70
C GLY A 148 10.59 -12.97 -2.53
N LEU A 149 9.45 -13.63 -2.30
CA LEU A 149 9.20 -14.53 -1.17
C LEU A 149 8.82 -15.92 -1.70
N GLN A 150 9.82 -16.73 -2.06
CA GLN A 150 9.60 -18.10 -2.49
C GLN A 150 8.90 -18.90 -1.38
N GLY A 151 7.68 -19.40 -1.64
CA GLY A 151 6.92 -20.27 -0.74
C GLY A 151 5.66 -19.67 -0.12
N VAL A 152 5.31 -18.41 -0.42
CA VAL A 152 4.10 -17.77 0.09
C VAL A 152 3.00 -17.78 -0.98
N LEU A 153 2.01 -18.66 -0.83
CA LEU A 153 0.84 -18.71 -1.71
C LEU A 153 -0.24 -17.72 -1.20
N PHE A 154 -0.40 -16.58 -1.87
CA PHE A 154 -1.53 -15.67 -1.62
C PHE A 154 -2.73 -16.10 -2.45
N ASP A 155 -3.74 -16.70 -1.81
CA ASP A 155 -4.94 -17.19 -2.51
C ASP A 155 -6.07 -16.13 -2.60
N LYS A 156 -5.95 -14.97 -1.92
CA LYS A 156 -6.94 -13.88 -2.02
C LYS A 156 -6.31 -12.49 -1.88
N ILE A 157 -6.11 -11.82 -3.01
CA ILE A 157 -6.21 -10.36 -3.04
C ILE A 157 -7.66 -10.06 -3.40
N LEU A 158 -8.44 -9.62 -2.41
CA LEU A 158 -9.85 -9.33 -2.59
C LEU A 158 -10.02 -7.97 -3.27
N PHE A 159 -10.46 -8.00 -4.54
CA PHE A 159 -11.07 -6.87 -5.20
C PHE A 159 -12.52 -6.76 -4.73
N TYR A 160 -12.82 -5.76 -3.90
CA TYR A 160 -14.21 -5.43 -3.59
C TYR A 160 -14.78 -4.57 -4.72
N HIS A 161 -15.87 -5.06 -5.32
CA HIS A 161 -16.68 -4.40 -6.35
C HIS A 161 -17.49 -3.23 -5.80
#